data_AF-A0A124FBP0-F1
#
_entry.id   AF-A0A124FBP0-F1
#
_cell.length_a   1.000
_cell.length_b   1.000
_cell.length_c   1.000
_cell.angle_alpha   90.00
_cell.angle_beta   90.00
_cell.angle_gamma   90.00
#
_symmetry.space_group_name_H-M   'P 1'
#
loop_
_entity.id
_entity.type
_entity.pdbx_description
1 polymer ?
#
loop_
_entity_poly.entity_id
_entity_poly.type
_entity_poly.pdbx_seq_one_letter_code
_entity_poly.pdbx_strand_id
1 'polypeptide(L)'
;MVVVVGGGYAGILMAERLREKGVVAKVYDMRGKGGELAEFARIEELRDYYGKFIEVIEESDVEVTKGCVVSTYPLKVISPRGVETGKAEGYFICTGAVDLTPAASEVYGKRVAGIFTLETAIRLLAMGKRIGNKVLILVRREEGIFKALEEHLISKNYEVELLKSKSPAEVYGGKRVERVEIDGESIVCDTLIVYGGRMPFNPKNLKGELAGNVVECTYDYEKVEKNVQRIMF
;
A
#
# COMPACT_ATOMS: atom_id res chain seq x y z
N MET A 1 -25.18 12.39 -7.47
CA MET A 1 -23.99 12.35 -6.59
C MET A 1 -23.36 10.97 -6.64
N VAL A 2 -22.05 10.92 -6.87
CA VAL A 2 -21.22 9.70 -6.90
C VAL A 2 -20.40 9.59 -5.61
N VAL A 3 -20.10 8.36 -5.18
CA VAL A 3 -19.21 8.10 -4.04
C VAL A 3 -17.93 7.43 -4.51
N VAL A 4 -16.79 7.96 -4.09
CA VAL A 4 -15.47 7.34 -4.26
C VAL A 4 -15.02 6.80 -2.91
N VAL A 5 -14.66 5.51 -2.86
CA VAL A 5 -14.22 4.83 -1.64
C VAL A 5 -12.71 4.60 -1.71
N GLY A 6 -11.95 5.29 -0.87
CA GLY A 6 -10.49 5.30 -0.87
C GLY A 6 -9.96 6.69 -1.19
N GLY A 7 -9.07 7.20 -0.35
CA GLY A 7 -8.49 8.54 -0.40
C GLY A 7 -7.02 8.55 -0.82
N GLY A 8 -6.50 7.43 -1.33
CA GLY A 8 -5.19 7.36 -1.96
C GLY A 8 -5.19 7.96 -3.38
N TYR A 9 -4.06 7.87 -4.06
CA TYR A 9 -3.85 8.45 -5.41
C TYR A 9 -5.02 8.22 -6.38
N ALA A 10 -5.44 6.96 -6.53
CA ALA A 10 -6.52 6.59 -7.44
C ALA A 10 -7.87 7.23 -7.09
N GLY A 11 -8.17 7.36 -5.79
CA GLY A 11 -9.40 7.99 -5.33
C GLY A 11 -9.42 9.49 -5.57
N ILE A 12 -8.30 10.16 -5.32
CA ILE A 12 -8.11 11.59 -5.60
C ILE A 12 -8.22 11.85 -7.10
N LEU A 13 -7.44 11.12 -7.91
CA LEU A 13 -7.47 11.27 -9.37
C LEU A 13 -8.85 10.99 -9.96
N MET A 14 -9.58 9.99 -9.44
CA MET A 14 -10.96 9.73 -9.86
C MET A 14 -11.90 10.90 -9.53
N ALA A 15 -11.82 11.42 -8.31
CA ALA A 15 -12.66 12.54 -7.88
C ALA A 15 -12.39 13.82 -8.69
N GLU A 16 -11.13 14.10 -9.01
CA GLU A 16 -10.77 15.23 -9.88
C GLU A 16 -11.36 15.10 -11.27
N ARG A 17 -11.23 13.94 -11.91
CA ARG A 17 -11.80 13.70 -13.23
C ARG A 17 -13.33 13.77 -13.22
N LEU A 18 -13.99 13.27 -12.17
CA LEU A 18 -15.44 13.42 -12.01
C LEU A 18 -15.83 14.90 -11.93
N ARG A 19 -15.08 15.69 -11.17
CA ARG A 19 -15.29 17.13 -11.05
C ARG A 19 -15.08 17.86 -12.38
N GLU A 20 -14.06 17.52 -13.16
CA GLU A 20 -13.84 18.08 -14.51
C GLU A 20 -15.02 17.85 -15.45
N LYS A 21 -15.77 16.76 -15.23
CA LYS A 21 -17.02 16.45 -15.96
C LYS A 21 -18.28 17.06 -15.33
N GLY A 22 -18.14 17.87 -14.27
CA GLY A 22 -19.27 18.47 -13.55
C GLY A 22 -20.03 17.49 -12.65
N VAL A 23 -19.46 16.32 -12.35
CA VAL A 23 -20.08 15.32 -11.47
C VAL A 23 -19.66 15.56 -10.03
N VAL A 24 -20.65 15.74 -9.15
CA VAL A 24 -20.42 15.89 -7.71
C VAL A 24 -20.06 14.54 -7.09
N ALA A 25 -18.82 14.43 -6.61
CA ALA A 25 -18.28 13.25 -5.94
C ALA A 25 -18.04 13.51 -4.44
N LYS A 26 -18.36 12.53 -3.59
CA LYS A 26 -17.91 12.47 -2.19
C LYS A 26 -16.84 11.39 -2.03
N VAL A 27 -15.71 11.74 -1.44
CA VAL A 27 -14.61 10.79 -1.17
C VAL A 27 -14.60 10.39 0.29
N TYR A 28 -14.58 9.08 0.56
CA TYR A 28 -14.45 8.53 1.91
C TYR A 28 -13.20 7.67 2.04
N ASP A 29 -12.43 7.87 3.12
CA ASP A 29 -11.29 7.01 3.46
C ASP A 29 -11.16 6.80 4.97
N MET A 30 -10.74 5.61 5.40
CA MET A 30 -10.61 5.30 6.82
C MET A 30 -9.39 5.99 7.49
N ARG A 31 -8.32 6.24 6.74
CA ARG A 31 -7.08 6.91 7.19
C ARG A 31 -7.10 8.40 6.84
N GLY A 32 -7.72 8.76 5.73
CA GLY A 32 -7.82 10.13 5.22
C GLY A 32 -7.19 10.26 3.84
N LYS A 33 -6.81 11.49 3.47
CA LYS A 33 -6.17 11.79 2.20
C LYS A 33 -4.74 11.21 2.14
N GLY A 34 -4.39 10.63 1.00
CA GLY A 34 -3.02 10.27 0.62
C GLY A 34 -2.70 8.78 0.57
N GLY A 35 -3.50 7.91 1.21
CA GLY A 35 -3.27 6.47 1.17
C GLY A 35 -1.86 6.08 1.64
N GLU A 36 -1.19 5.18 0.93
CA GLU A 36 0.20 4.80 1.23
C GLU A 36 1.24 5.84 0.78
N LEU A 37 0.94 6.65 -0.24
CA LEU A 37 1.83 7.72 -0.70
C LEU A 37 2.06 8.77 0.40
N ALA A 38 1.12 8.94 1.34
CA ALA A 38 1.32 9.77 2.52
C ALA A 38 2.42 9.25 3.46
N GLU A 39 2.65 7.94 3.52
CA GLU A 39 3.77 7.35 4.26
C GLU A 39 5.07 7.47 3.45
N PHE A 40 5.00 7.27 2.13
CA PHE A 40 6.16 7.39 1.24
C PHE A 40 6.72 8.81 1.25
N ALA A 41 5.85 9.81 1.29
CA ALA A 41 6.21 11.23 1.39
C ALA A 41 7.03 11.59 2.64
N ARG A 42 7.11 10.71 3.65
CA ARG A 42 7.91 10.90 4.88
C ARG A 42 9.31 10.29 4.80
N ILE A 43 9.59 9.53 3.74
CA ILE A 43 10.88 8.91 3.47
C ILE A 43 11.45 9.61 2.23
N GLU A 44 12.56 10.32 2.39
CA GLU A 44 13.16 11.18 1.36
C GLU A 44 13.33 10.45 0.03
N GLU A 45 13.97 9.28 0.03
CA GLU A 45 14.25 8.51 -1.18
C GLU A 45 12.97 7.99 -1.87
N LEU A 46 11.91 7.67 -1.09
CA LEU A 46 10.61 7.31 -1.63
C LEU A 46 9.82 8.52 -2.11
N ARG A 47 9.96 9.67 -1.45
CA ARG A 47 9.35 10.94 -1.86
C ARG A 47 9.91 11.37 -3.20
N ASP A 48 11.22 11.28 -3.39
CA ASP A 48 11.87 11.60 -4.67
C ASP A 48 11.41 10.65 -5.77
N TYR A 49 11.36 9.34 -5.47
CA TYR A 49 10.92 8.33 -6.43
C TYR A 49 9.44 8.49 -6.84
N TYR A 50 8.56 8.84 -5.90
CA TYR A 50 7.11 8.98 -6.14
C TYR A 50 6.64 10.43 -6.29
N GLY A 51 7.56 11.40 -6.43
CA GLY A 51 7.30 12.84 -6.33
C GLY A 51 6.09 13.29 -7.15
N LYS A 52 6.08 12.97 -8.44
CA LYS A 52 4.96 13.27 -9.37
C LYS A 52 3.59 12.87 -8.80
N PHE A 53 3.48 11.70 -8.18
CA PHE A 53 2.20 11.17 -7.69
C PHE A 53 1.83 11.74 -6.31
N ILE A 54 2.84 12.03 -5.48
CA ILE A 54 2.66 12.69 -4.19
C ILE A 54 2.19 14.13 -4.41
N GLU A 55 2.78 14.86 -5.35
CA GLU A 55 2.42 16.23 -5.71
C GLU A 55 0.95 16.34 -6.11
N VAL A 56 0.45 15.46 -6.99
CA VAL A 56 -0.99 15.41 -7.35
C VAL A 56 -1.88 15.30 -6.10
N ILE A 57 -1.50 14.47 -5.13
CA ILE A 57 -2.26 14.36 -3.88
C ILE A 57 -2.14 15.65 -3.06
N GLU A 58 -0.95 16.20 -2.88
CA GLU A 58 -0.70 17.38 -2.05
C GLU A 58 -1.41 18.63 -2.62
N GLU A 59 -1.40 18.81 -3.94
CA GLU A 59 -1.99 19.96 -4.65
C GLU A 59 -3.51 19.86 -4.84
N SER A 60 -4.08 18.65 -4.81
CA SER A 60 -5.51 18.47 -4.98
C SER A 60 -6.35 19.16 -3.90
N ASP A 61 -7.40 19.86 -4.28
CA ASP A 61 -8.40 20.45 -3.38
C ASP A 61 -9.57 19.49 -3.09
N VAL A 62 -9.49 18.22 -3.53
CA VAL A 62 -10.49 17.20 -3.21
C VAL A 62 -10.52 16.94 -1.70
N GLU A 63 -11.68 17.18 -1.09
CA GLU A 63 -11.93 16.87 0.32
C GLU A 63 -12.15 15.37 0.53
N VAL A 64 -11.40 14.77 1.45
CA VAL A 64 -11.57 13.38 1.87
C VAL A 64 -12.23 13.33 3.24
N THR A 65 -13.45 12.80 3.29
CA THR A 65 -14.15 12.57 4.55
C THR A 65 -13.60 11.33 5.24
N LYS A 66 -13.10 11.49 6.47
CA LYS A 66 -12.62 10.36 7.27
C LYS A 66 -13.79 9.47 7.69
N GLY A 67 -13.88 8.29 7.10
CA GLY A 67 -14.96 7.33 7.35
C GLY A 67 -14.71 5.99 6.67
N CYS A 68 -15.16 4.91 7.30
CA CYS A 68 -15.11 3.56 6.77
C CYS A 68 -16.44 3.25 6.07
N VAL A 69 -16.41 3.10 4.75
CA VAL A 69 -17.56 2.62 3.98
C VAL A 69 -17.70 1.11 4.21
N VAL A 70 -18.81 0.69 4.79
CA VAL A 70 -19.09 -0.73 5.13
C VAL A 70 -20.11 -1.38 4.21
N SER A 71 -20.85 -0.57 3.43
CA SER A 71 -21.81 -1.03 2.43
C SER A 71 -22.02 0.08 1.40
N THR A 72 -22.24 -0.30 0.13
CA THR A 72 -22.66 0.60 -0.96
C THR A 72 -24.15 0.46 -1.30
N TYR A 73 -24.84 -0.59 -0.85
CA TYR A 73 -26.28 -0.78 -1.11
C TYR A 73 -27.03 -1.26 0.15
N PRO A 74 -27.62 -0.35 0.95
CA PRO A 74 -27.50 1.11 0.87
C PRO A 74 -26.08 1.58 1.23
N LEU A 75 -25.74 2.84 0.91
CA LEU A 75 -24.50 3.45 1.39
C LEU A 75 -24.55 3.48 2.91
N LYS A 76 -23.51 2.94 3.55
CA LYS A 76 -23.33 2.99 4.99
C LYS A 76 -21.87 3.32 5.31
N VAL A 77 -21.66 4.43 6.02
CA VAL A 77 -20.33 4.92 6.40
C VAL A 77 -20.26 5.02 7.92
N ILE A 78 -19.21 4.45 8.52
CA ILE A 78 -18.90 4.59 9.94
C ILE A 78 -17.81 5.65 10.08
N SER A 79 -18.09 6.72 10.80
CA SER A 79 -17.16 7.83 11.04
C SER A 79 -17.11 8.17 12.54
N PRO A 80 -16.17 9.02 12.99
CA PRO A 80 -16.17 9.54 14.35
C PRO A 80 -17.47 10.28 14.74
N ARG A 81 -18.25 10.76 13.76
CA ARG A 81 -19.54 11.44 13.98
C ARG A 81 -20.72 10.47 14.10
N GLY A 82 -20.48 9.16 13.98
CA GLY A 82 -21.50 8.12 13.98
C GLY A 82 -21.67 7.46 12.61
N VAL A 83 -22.86 6.92 12.38
CA VAL A 83 -23.20 6.16 11.17
C VAL A 83 -23.98 7.05 10.21
N GLU A 84 -23.43 7.28 9.02
CA GLU A 84 -24.13 7.89 7.90
C GLU A 84 -24.77 6.80 7.04
N THR A 85 -26.03 6.98 6.65
CA THR A 85 -26.71 6.11 5.70
C THR A 85 -27.29 6.93 4.56
N GLY A 86 -27.22 6.43 3.33
CA GLY A 86 -27.74 7.15 2.18
C GLY A 86 -27.85 6.30 0.91
N LYS A 87 -28.05 6.99 -0.20
CA LYS A 87 -27.99 6.44 -1.56
C LYS A 87 -27.07 7.31 -2.40
N ALA A 88 -26.34 6.69 -3.32
CA ALA A 88 -25.57 7.36 -4.36
C ALA A 88 -25.98 6.80 -5.73
N GLU A 89 -25.74 7.57 -6.78
CA GLU A 89 -26.01 7.16 -8.17
C GLU A 89 -24.98 6.16 -8.68
N GLY A 90 -23.75 6.22 -8.15
CA GLY A 90 -22.65 5.35 -8.53
C GLY A 90 -21.58 5.28 -7.45
N TYR A 91 -20.76 4.23 -7.53
CA TYR A 91 -19.67 3.95 -6.59
C TYR A 91 -18.40 3.60 -7.35
N PHE A 92 -17.31 4.31 -7.06
CA PHE A 92 -15.96 3.93 -7.46
C PHE A 92 -15.21 3.39 -6.25
N ILE A 93 -14.68 2.18 -6.36
CA ILE A 93 -13.95 1.51 -5.28
C ILE A 93 -12.46 1.64 -5.59
N CYS A 94 -11.80 2.54 -4.88
CA CYS A 94 -10.38 2.90 -4.98
C CYS A 94 -9.62 2.50 -3.70
N THR A 95 -10.01 1.39 -3.07
CA THR A 95 -9.59 0.99 -1.73
C THR A 95 -8.15 0.46 -1.64
N GLY A 96 -7.45 0.39 -2.77
CA GLY A 96 -6.06 0.03 -2.84
C GLY A 96 -5.80 -1.48 -2.82
N ALA A 97 -4.55 -1.84 -2.56
CA ALA A 97 -4.09 -3.22 -2.43
C ALA A 97 -3.25 -3.37 -1.16
N VAL A 98 -3.10 -4.60 -0.69
CA VAL A 98 -2.23 -4.95 0.44
C VAL A 98 -1.21 -5.97 0.00
N ASP A 99 -0.03 -5.92 0.61
CA ASP A 99 0.98 -6.95 0.38
C ASP A 99 0.48 -8.33 0.80
N LEU A 100 0.92 -9.35 0.07
CA LEU A 100 0.73 -10.72 0.52
C LEU A 100 1.41 -10.94 1.88
N THR A 101 0.75 -11.68 2.75
CA THR A 101 1.34 -12.08 4.04
C THR A 101 2.63 -12.87 3.84
N PRO A 102 3.53 -12.94 4.84
CA PRO A 102 4.73 -13.77 4.74
C PRO A 102 4.43 -15.23 4.35
N ALA A 103 3.38 -15.83 4.93
CA ALA A 103 2.97 -17.20 4.59
C ALA A 103 2.47 -17.33 3.14
N ALA A 104 1.67 -16.37 2.66
CA ALA A 104 1.24 -16.32 1.26
C ALA A 104 2.40 -16.00 0.29
N SER A 105 3.50 -15.48 0.82
CA SER A 105 4.76 -15.26 0.12
C SER A 105 5.77 -16.39 0.43
N GLU A 106 5.30 -17.60 0.75
CA GLU A 106 6.15 -18.79 0.96
C GLU A 106 7.30 -18.59 1.96
N VAL A 107 7.08 -17.79 3.00
CA VAL A 107 7.98 -17.65 4.15
C VAL A 107 7.41 -18.47 5.30
N TYR A 108 8.13 -19.53 5.67
CA TYR A 108 7.76 -20.51 6.69
C TYR A 108 8.72 -20.47 7.89
N GLY A 109 8.57 -21.43 8.81
CA GLY A 109 9.37 -21.52 10.02
C GLY A 109 8.78 -20.75 11.20
N LYS A 110 9.64 -20.12 12.01
CA LYS A 110 9.21 -19.46 13.25
C LYS A 110 8.58 -18.10 13.01
N ARG A 111 7.59 -17.75 13.83
CA ARG A 111 6.93 -16.44 13.84
C ARG A 111 7.54 -15.50 14.89
N VAL A 112 8.86 -15.31 14.81
CA VAL A 112 9.61 -14.40 15.69
C VAL A 112 9.50 -12.95 15.21
N ALA A 113 9.90 -11.99 16.05
CA ALA A 113 9.94 -10.58 15.65
C ALA A 113 10.94 -10.34 14.50
N GLY A 114 10.75 -9.27 13.72
CA GLY A 114 11.65 -8.90 12.64
C GLY A 114 11.24 -9.43 11.25
N ILE A 115 10.05 -10.00 11.10
CA ILE A 115 9.50 -10.39 9.79
C ILE A 115 8.43 -9.37 9.39
N PHE A 116 8.61 -8.71 8.26
CA PHE A 116 7.72 -7.65 7.77
C PHE A 116 7.33 -7.88 6.31
N THR A 117 6.10 -7.53 5.96
CA THR A 117 5.80 -7.22 4.55
C THR A 117 6.47 -5.89 4.18
N LEU A 118 6.68 -5.65 2.89
CA LEU A 118 7.22 -4.39 2.38
C LEU A 118 6.40 -3.18 2.86
N GLU A 119 5.08 -3.22 2.75
CA GLU A 119 4.14 -2.18 3.23
C GLU A 119 4.35 -1.89 4.73
N THR A 120 4.49 -2.95 5.54
CA THR A 120 4.66 -2.80 7.00
C THR A 120 6.02 -2.20 7.34
N ALA A 121 7.08 -2.64 6.66
CA ALA A 121 8.43 -2.11 6.86
C ALA A 121 8.48 -0.61 6.53
N ILE A 122 7.95 -0.22 5.36
CA ILE A 122 7.90 1.19 4.95
C ILE A 122 7.11 2.03 5.96
N ARG A 123 5.96 1.55 6.43
CA ARG A 123 5.15 2.28 7.42
C ARG A 123 5.92 2.49 8.74
N LEU A 124 6.66 1.49 9.21
CA LEU A 124 7.47 1.64 10.43
C LEU A 124 8.62 2.63 10.24
N LEU A 125 9.30 2.58 9.09
CA LEU A 125 10.36 3.51 8.72
C LEU A 125 9.84 4.95 8.61
N ALA A 126 8.67 5.15 7.99
CA ALA A 126 7.99 6.44 7.89
C ALA A 126 7.59 7.03 9.26
N MET A 127 7.41 6.18 10.27
CA MET A 127 7.21 6.57 11.68
C MET A 127 8.53 6.84 12.42
N GLY A 128 9.67 6.83 11.73
CA GLY A 128 11.01 6.97 12.31
C GLY A 128 11.43 5.79 13.18
N LYS A 129 10.82 4.61 13.01
CA LYS A 129 11.17 3.41 13.79
C LYS A 129 12.28 2.63 13.11
N ARG A 130 13.28 2.23 13.91
CA ARG A 130 14.30 1.28 13.47
C ARG A 130 13.71 -0.13 13.46
N ILE A 131 13.79 -0.83 12.33
CA ILE A 131 13.22 -2.19 12.18
C ILE A 131 14.23 -3.30 12.52
N GLY A 132 15.52 -2.97 12.52
CA GLY A 132 16.65 -3.83 12.90
C GLY A 132 17.97 -3.18 12.48
N ASN A 133 19.00 -3.98 12.23
CA ASN A 133 20.31 -3.52 11.74
C ASN A 133 20.73 -4.22 10.46
N LYS A 134 20.50 -5.53 10.37
CA LYS A 134 20.86 -6.35 9.20
C LYS A 134 19.60 -6.87 8.53
N VAL A 135 19.26 -6.28 7.39
CA VAL A 135 17.99 -6.43 6.68
C VAL A 135 18.21 -7.28 5.44
N LEU A 136 17.54 -8.42 5.38
CA LEU A 136 17.34 -9.16 4.14
C LEU A 136 16.03 -8.71 3.48
N ILE A 137 16.11 -8.23 2.25
CA ILE A 137 14.94 -7.93 1.41
C ILE A 137 14.75 -9.09 0.44
N LEU A 138 13.73 -9.92 0.69
CA LEU A 138 13.35 -11.01 -0.19
C LEU A 138 12.30 -10.57 -1.20
N VAL A 139 12.71 -10.51 -2.47
CA VAL A 139 11.89 -10.07 -3.60
C VAL A 139 11.48 -11.27 -4.44
N ARG A 140 10.19 -11.65 -4.40
CA ARG A 140 9.64 -12.70 -5.27
C ARG A 140 9.05 -12.16 -6.57
N ARG A 141 8.66 -10.89 -6.56
CA ARG A 141 8.11 -10.16 -7.71
C ARG A 141 8.78 -8.79 -7.79
N GLU A 142 9.32 -8.46 -8.95
CA GLU A 142 10.00 -7.17 -9.14
C GLU A 142 9.01 -6.00 -9.15
N GLU A 143 9.41 -4.92 -8.48
CA GLU A 143 8.75 -3.61 -8.45
C GLU A 143 9.85 -2.54 -8.38
N GLY A 144 9.60 -1.35 -8.92
CA GLY A 144 10.62 -0.28 -8.94
C GLY A 144 10.96 0.30 -7.56
N ILE A 145 10.09 0.10 -6.56
CA ILE A 145 10.23 0.65 -5.20
C ILE A 145 11.47 0.15 -4.45
N PHE A 146 11.99 -1.04 -4.76
CA PHE A 146 13.05 -1.66 -3.98
C PHE A 146 14.34 -0.85 -3.98
N LYS A 147 14.67 -0.20 -5.11
CA LYS A 147 15.87 0.61 -5.23
C LYS A 147 15.82 1.79 -4.24
N ALA A 148 14.72 2.53 -4.24
CA ALA A 148 14.54 3.66 -3.34
C ALA A 148 14.50 3.23 -1.86
N LEU A 149 13.90 2.07 -1.56
CA LEU A 149 13.93 1.52 -0.20
C LEU A 149 15.33 1.09 0.24
N GLU A 150 16.09 0.42 -0.64
CA GLU A 150 17.46 0.00 -0.37
C GLU A 150 18.36 1.22 -0.11
N GLU A 151 18.26 2.25 -0.96
CA GLU A 151 18.97 3.53 -0.77
C GLU A 151 18.63 4.17 0.58
N HIS A 152 17.35 4.19 0.96
CA HIS A 152 16.92 4.68 2.28
C HIS A 152 17.52 3.89 3.44
N LEU A 153 17.50 2.56 3.37
CA LEU A 153 18.04 1.73 4.43
C LEU A 153 19.56 1.92 4.56
N ILE A 154 20.29 2.01 3.43
CA ILE A 154 21.73 2.29 3.45
C ILE A 154 21.99 3.68 4.05
N SER A 155 21.23 4.71 3.67
CA SER A 155 21.39 6.08 4.20
C SER A 155 21.13 6.17 5.72
N LYS A 156 20.38 5.22 6.28
CA LYS A 156 20.10 5.07 7.72
C LYS A 156 21.01 4.05 8.43
N ASN A 157 22.14 3.68 7.83
CA ASN A 157 23.13 2.75 8.39
C ASN A 157 22.51 1.39 8.75
N TYR A 158 21.74 0.81 7.84
CA TYR A 158 21.41 -0.61 7.86
C TYR A 158 22.42 -1.37 6.98
N GLU A 159 22.76 -2.59 7.38
CA GLU A 159 23.35 -3.57 6.48
C GLU A 159 22.21 -4.21 5.68
N VAL A 160 22.22 -4.03 4.36
CA VAL A 160 21.11 -4.46 3.49
C VAL A 160 21.62 -5.49 2.50
N GLU A 161 20.85 -6.57 2.37
CA GLU A 161 21.04 -7.57 1.32
C GLU A 161 19.71 -7.74 0.59
N LEU A 162 19.71 -7.47 -0.72
CA LEU A 162 18.54 -7.70 -1.56
C LEU A 162 18.70 -9.01 -2.32
N LEU A 163 17.79 -9.96 -2.05
CA LEU A 163 17.77 -11.25 -2.69
C LEU A 163 16.51 -11.40 -3.55
N LYS A 164 16.68 -11.72 -4.82
CA LYS A 164 15.60 -12.08 -5.73
C LYS A 164 15.52 -13.60 -5.82
N SER A 165 14.43 -14.18 -5.29
CA SER A 165 14.23 -15.63 -5.34
C SER A 165 12.75 -15.97 -5.35
N LYS A 166 12.44 -17.11 -5.99
CA LYS A 166 11.09 -17.72 -5.97
C LYS A 166 11.03 -18.96 -5.10
N SER A 167 12.15 -19.41 -4.52
CA SER A 167 12.16 -20.59 -3.67
C SER A 167 11.55 -20.30 -2.30
N PRO A 168 10.87 -21.25 -1.66
CA PRO A 168 10.41 -21.10 -0.28
C PRO A 168 11.56 -20.68 0.65
N ALA A 169 11.25 -19.83 1.63
CA ALA A 169 12.21 -19.39 2.64
C ALA A 169 11.79 -19.92 4.01
N GLU A 170 12.77 -20.31 4.84
CA GLU A 170 12.52 -20.74 6.21
C GLU A 170 13.23 -19.84 7.22
N VAL A 171 12.47 -19.32 8.19
CA VAL A 171 12.97 -18.36 9.18
C VAL A 171 13.32 -19.05 10.50
N TYR A 172 14.52 -18.76 10.98
CA TYR A 172 15.02 -19.24 12.27
C TYR A 172 15.36 -18.08 13.21
N GLY A 173 15.23 -18.35 14.52
CA GLY A 173 15.60 -17.44 15.58
C GLY A 173 14.93 -17.77 16.92
N GLY A 174 15.34 -17.08 17.99
CA GLY A 174 14.73 -17.20 19.31
C GLY A 174 13.60 -16.19 19.55
N LYS A 175 13.97 -14.93 19.73
CA LYS A 175 13.04 -13.80 19.96
C LYS A 175 12.82 -12.93 18.73
N ARG A 176 13.83 -12.90 17.85
CA ARG A 176 13.89 -12.15 16.60
C ARG A 176 14.46 -13.07 15.52
N VAL A 177 14.29 -12.72 14.26
CA VAL A 177 15.03 -13.36 13.15
C VAL A 177 16.52 -13.34 13.46
N GLU A 178 17.19 -14.47 13.24
CA GLU A 178 18.64 -14.62 13.36
C GLU A 178 19.24 -15.10 12.04
N ARG A 179 18.49 -15.90 11.28
CA ARG A 179 18.85 -16.32 9.92
C ARG A 179 17.61 -16.70 9.10
N VAL A 180 17.76 -16.66 7.79
CA VAL A 180 16.81 -17.14 6.80
C VAL A 180 17.51 -18.16 5.90
N GLU A 181 16.91 -19.32 5.72
CA GLU A 181 17.37 -20.34 4.78
C GLU A 181 16.56 -20.25 3.49
N ILE A 182 17.24 -20.08 2.36
CA ILE A 182 16.64 -19.93 1.03
C ILE A 182 17.66 -20.32 -0.03
N ASP A 183 17.22 -21.00 -1.10
CA ASP A 183 18.10 -21.48 -2.19
C ASP A 183 19.29 -22.35 -1.74
N GLY A 184 19.15 -23.04 -0.60
CA GLY A 184 20.22 -23.84 -0.01
C GLY A 184 21.28 -23.01 0.73
N GLU A 185 21.11 -21.69 0.81
CA GLU A 185 21.98 -20.78 1.54
C GLU A 185 21.41 -20.40 2.89
N SER A 186 22.28 -20.03 3.83
CA SER A 186 21.92 -19.56 5.16
C SER A 186 22.35 -18.12 5.35
N ILE A 187 21.39 -17.20 5.32
CA ILE A 187 21.63 -15.77 5.35
C ILE A 187 21.36 -15.24 6.75
N VAL A 188 22.40 -14.77 7.42
CA VAL A 188 22.31 -14.15 8.75
C VAL A 188 21.70 -12.75 8.62
N CYS A 189 20.58 -12.51 9.28
CA CYS A 189 19.91 -11.21 9.34
C CYS A 189 19.09 -11.08 10.64
N ASP A 190 18.78 -9.86 11.06
CA ASP A 190 17.92 -9.59 12.22
C ASP A 190 16.52 -9.08 11.82
N THR A 191 16.33 -8.88 10.52
CA THR A 191 15.13 -8.36 9.89
C THR A 191 14.98 -8.98 8.50
N LEU A 192 13.80 -9.53 8.22
CA LEU A 192 13.37 -9.97 6.91
C LEU A 192 12.22 -9.08 6.42
N ILE A 193 12.44 -8.39 5.31
CA ILE A 193 11.38 -7.74 4.54
C ILE A 193 11.05 -8.67 3.37
N VAL A 194 9.79 -9.09 3.24
CA VAL A 194 9.34 -9.94 2.14
C VAL A 194 8.32 -9.23 1.26
N TYR A 195 8.45 -9.41 -0.05
CA TYR A 195 7.44 -9.00 -1.02
C TYR A 195 7.12 -10.13 -2.01
N GLY A 196 5.92 -10.69 -1.88
CA GLY A 196 5.36 -11.69 -2.78
C GLY A 196 4.51 -11.11 -3.93
N GLY A 197 4.28 -9.80 -3.94
CA GLY A 197 3.21 -9.16 -4.70
C GLY A 197 2.10 -8.62 -3.79
N ARG A 198 1.09 -8.01 -4.40
CA ARG A 198 -0.07 -7.45 -3.70
C ARG A 198 -1.36 -8.14 -4.13
N MET A 199 -2.38 -8.00 -3.30
CA MET A 199 -3.74 -8.45 -3.58
C MET A 199 -4.76 -7.30 -3.37
N PRO A 200 -5.91 -7.34 -4.06
CA PRO A 200 -6.95 -6.32 -3.91
C PRO A 200 -7.39 -6.17 -2.45
N PHE A 201 -7.48 -4.93 -1.96
CA PHE A 201 -8.01 -4.65 -0.64
C PHE A 201 -9.47 -4.20 -0.74
N ASN A 202 -10.41 -5.15 -0.72
CA ASN A 202 -11.84 -4.86 -0.60
C ASN A 202 -12.50 -5.78 0.45
N PRO A 203 -12.11 -5.67 1.73
CA PRO A 203 -12.52 -6.63 2.78
C PRO A 203 -14.01 -6.61 3.08
N LYS A 204 -14.74 -5.58 2.62
CA LYS A 204 -16.20 -5.46 2.77
C LYS A 204 -16.96 -5.87 1.51
N ASN A 205 -16.28 -6.39 0.48
CA ASN A 205 -16.87 -6.77 -0.80
C ASN A 205 -17.78 -5.67 -1.37
N LEU A 206 -17.34 -4.41 -1.23
CA LEU A 206 -18.07 -3.24 -1.67
C LEU A 206 -18.36 -3.36 -3.17
N LYS A 207 -19.61 -3.06 -3.56
CA LYS A 207 -20.06 -3.10 -4.94
C LYS A 207 -19.91 -1.73 -5.57
N GLY A 208 -19.33 -1.69 -6.77
CA GLY A 208 -19.04 -0.48 -7.54
C GLY A 208 -18.04 -0.81 -8.63
N GLU A 209 -17.68 0.19 -9.42
CA GLU A 209 -16.61 0.08 -10.41
C GLU A 209 -15.25 0.16 -9.70
N LEU A 210 -14.40 -0.83 -9.92
CA LEU A 210 -13.08 -0.92 -9.28
C LEU A 210 -12.07 -0.05 -10.04
N ALA A 211 -11.24 0.71 -9.32
CA ALA A 211 -10.28 1.62 -9.93
C ALA A 211 -8.94 1.69 -9.18
N GLY A 212 -7.85 1.81 -9.94
CA GLY A 212 -6.50 1.99 -9.42
C GLY A 212 -5.90 0.72 -8.80
N ASN A 213 -5.18 0.86 -7.68
CA ASN A 213 -4.42 -0.25 -7.09
C ASN A 213 -5.28 -1.44 -6.67
N VAL A 214 -6.59 -1.27 -6.41
CA VAL A 214 -7.47 -2.43 -6.11
C VAL A 214 -7.58 -3.38 -7.32
N VAL A 215 -7.31 -2.88 -8.53
CA VAL A 215 -7.24 -3.67 -9.76
C VAL A 215 -5.80 -4.04 -10.07
N GLU A 216 -4.90 -3.05 -10.13
CA GLU A 216 -3.53 -3.24 -10.63
C GLU A 216 -2.61 -3.97 -9.65
N CYS A 217 -2.89 -3.91 -8.33
CA CYS A 217 -2.14 -4.61 -7.28
C CYS A 217 -0.61 -4.45 -7.39
N THR A 218 -0.14 -3.20 -7.53
CA THR A 218 1.27 -2.87 -7.81
C THR A 218 1.72 -1.64 -7.02
N TYR A 219 3.03 -1.38 -7.00
CA TYR A 219 3.63 -0.13 -6.55
C TYR A 219 4.03 0.80 -7.72
N ASP A 220 3.71 0.40 -8.97
CA ASP A 220 3.85 1.22 -10.17
C ASP A 220 2.63 2.14 -10.36
N TYR A 221 2.76 3.39 -9.92
CA TYR A 221 1.68 4.37 -9.97
C TYR A 221 1.36 4.89 -11.38
N GLU A 222 2.20 4.64 -12.39
CA GLU A 222 1.81 4.91 -13.78
C GLU A 222 0.74 3.93 -14.25
N LYS A 223 0.84 2.65 -13.86
CA LYS A 223 -0.21 1.66 -14.15
C LYS A 223 -1.52 2.04 -13.47
N VAL A 224 -1.44 2.52 -12.23
CA VAL A 224 -2.58 3.01 -11.45
C VAL A 224 -3.25 4.19 -12.14
N GLU A 225 -2.47 5.19 -12.57
CA GLU A 225 -2.94 6.34 -13.33
C GLU A 225 -3.65 5.92 -14.62
N LYS A 226 -3.01 5.07 -15.42
CA LYS A 226 -3.57 4.53 -16.67
C LYS A 226 -4.86 3.75 -16.44
N ASN A 227 -4.94 2.98 -15.35
CA ASN A 227 -6.14 2.25 -14.97
C ASN A 227 -7.31 3.21 -14.70
N VAL A 228 -7.07 4.23 -13.85
CA VAL A 228 -8.08 5.25 -13.55
C VAL A 228 -8.51 5.95 -14.84
N GLN A 229 -7.58 6.41 -15.67
CA GLN A 229 -7.87 7.13 -16.92
C GLN A 229 -8.77 6.38 -17.92
N ARG A 230 -8.76 5.04 -17.91
CA ARG A 230 -9.59 4.21 -18.80
C ARG A 230 -11.06 4.12 -18.39
N ILE A 231 -11.37 4.47 -17.14
CA ILE A 231 -12.75 4.49 -16.64
C ILE A 231 -13.51 5.62 -17.33
N MET A 232 -14.68 5.26 -17.86
CA MET A 232 -15.58 6.14 -18.62
C MET A 232 -16.80 6.51 -17.76
N PHE A 233 -17.18 7.77 -17.79
CA PHE A 233 -18.39 8.31 -17.15
C PHE A 233 -18.88 9.55 -17.90
#